data_AF-A0A7I7P5R1-F1
#
_entry.id   AF-A0A7I7P5R1-F1
#
_cell.length_a   1.000
_cell.length_b   1.000
_cell.length_c   1.000
_cell.angle_alpha   90.00
_cell.angle_beta   90.00
_cell.angle_gamma   90.00
#
_symmetry.space_group_name_H-M   'P 1'
#
loop_
_entity.id
_entity.type
_entity.pdbx_description
1 polymer ?
#
loop_
_entity_poly.entity_id
_entity_poly.type
_entity_poly.pdbx_seq_one_letter_code
_entity_poly.pdbx_strand_id
1 'polypeptide(L)' 'MKGWGRAIPYIAQAEMADCGAAALAMALGYHGRHVSLAEMHEATGTGRDGVDALRLAWTST' A
#
# COMPACT_ATOMS: atom_id res chain seq x y z
N MET A 1 -22.08 18.94 -3.11
CA MET A 1 -20.99 17.96 -3.33
C MET A 1 -21.42 16.67 -2.65
N LYS A 2 -21.59 15.59 -3.42
CA LYS A 2 -22.21 14.33 -2.98
C LYS A 2 -21.30 13.67 -1.94
N GLY A 3 -21.84 13.40 -0.75
CA GLY A 3 -21.12 12.69 0.31
C GLY A 3 -20.84 11.24 -0.07
N TRP A 4 -19.65 10.98 -0.58
CA TRP A 4 -19.04 9.65 -0.51
C TRP A 4 -18.12 9.68 0.69
N GLY A 5 -18.42 8.89 1.72
CA GLY A 5 -17.43 8.59 2.76
C GLY A 5 -16.15 8.16 2.06
N ARG A 6 -14.99 8.65 2.54
CA ARG A 6 -13.66 8.41 1.97
C ARG A 6 -13.60 6.98 1.39
N ALA A 7 -13.39 6.84 0.09
CA ALA A 7 -13.29 5.53 -0.53
C ALA A 7 -11.81 5.10 -0.51
N ILE A 8 -11.56 3.82 -0.26
CA ILE A 8 -10.21 3.26 -0.39
C ILE A 8 -9.95 3.08 -1.90
N PRO A 9 -8.90 3.70 -2.48
CA PRO A 9 -8.57 3.48 -3.88
C PRO A 9 -8.14 2.03 -4.08
N TYR A 10 -8.57 1.40 -5.16
CA TYR A 10 -8.12 0.05 -5.50
C TYR A 10 -6.78 0.10 -6.22
N ILE A 11 -5.79 -0.65 -5.72
CA ILE A 11 -4.47 -0.83 -6.33
C ILE A 11 -4.25 -2.33 -6.51
N ALA A 12 -4.13 -2.77 -7.76
CA ALA A 12 -3.84 -4.17 -8.07
C ALA A 12 -2.37 -4.47 -7.75
N GLN A 13 -2.11 -5.58 -7.07
CA GLN A 13 -0.76 -6.10 -6.85
C GLN A 13 -0.13 -6.56 -8.17
N ALA A 14 1.16 -6.30 -8.38
CA ALA A 14 1.87 -6.71 -9.60
C ALA A 14 2.35 -8.16 -9.49
N GLU A 15 2.85 -8.55 -8.32
CA GLU A 15 3.25 -9.92 -8.02
C GLU A 15 2.46 -10.50 -6.84
N MET A 16 2.56 -11.84 -6.63
CA MET A 16 1.90 -12.49 -5.48
C MET A 16 2.41 -11.96 -4.14
N ALA A 17 3.68 -11.53 -4.08
CA ALA A 17 4.31 -11.01 -2.88
C ALA A 17 3.88 -9.57 -2.53
N ASP A 18 3.34 -8.81 -3.49
CA ASP A 18 3.03 -7.39 -3.34
C ASP A 18 1.74 -7.09 -2.57
N CYS A 19 1.08 -8.10 -2.02
CA CYS A 19 -0.21 -7.94 -1.34
C CYS A 19 -0.14 -6.91 -0.19
N GLY A 20 0.94 -6.92 0.59
CA GLY A 20 1.15 -5.97 1.69
C GLY A 20 1.49 -4.56 1.20
N ALA A 21 2.33 -4.44 0.17
CA ALA A 21 2.67 -3.15 -0.44
C ALA A 21 1.43 -2.48 -1.06
N ALA A 22 0.62 -3.25 -1.79
CA ALA A 22 -0.63 -2.79 -2.37
C ALA A 22 -1.63 -2.36 -1.27
N ALA A 23 -1.82 -3.18 -0.24
CA ALA A 23 -2.71 -2.86 0.88
C ALA A 23 -2.31 -1.57 1.60
N LEU A 24 -1.01 -1.37 1.85
CA LEU A 24 -0.50 -0.16 2.48
C LEU A 24 -0.69 1.07 1.58
N ALA A 25 -0.40 0.97 0.28
CA ALA A 25 -0.63 2.06 -0.67
C ALA A 25 -2.12 2.46 -0.74
N MET A 26 -3.04 1.48 -0.71
CA MET A 26 -4.48 1.72 -0.66
C MET A 26 -4.89 2.45 0.64
N ALA A 27 -4.37 2.01 1.79
CA ALA A 27 -4.63 2.65 3.08
C ALA A 27 -4.09 4.08 3.14
N LEU A 28 -2.86 4.31 2.68
CA LEU A 28 -2.27 5.65 2.59
C LEU A 28 -3.08 6.56 1.67
N GLY A 29 -3.53 6.04 0.52
CA GLY A 29 -4.39 6.78 -0.42
C GLY A 29 -5.71 7.19 0.20
N TYR A 30 -6.32 6.32 1.02
CA TYR A 30 -7.51 6.68 1.81
C TYR A 30 -7.23 7.85 2.76
N HIS A 31 -6.02 7.97 3.31
CA HIS A 31 -5.55 9.09 4.14
C HIS A 31 -4.98 10.30 3.36
N GLY A 32 -5.09 10.31 2.03
CA GLY A 32 -4.65 11.41 1.19
C GLY A 32 -3.17 11.35 0.78
N ARG A 33 -2.43 10.32 1.19
CA ARG A 33 -1.05 10.04 0.77
C ARG A 33 -1.07 9.08 -0.41
N HIS A 34 -0.99 9.62 -1.63
CA HIS A 34 -0.91 8.80 -2.84
C HIS A 34 0.55 8.36 -3.05
N VAL A 35 0.78 7.05 -3.07
CA VAL A 35 2.08 6.42 -3.34
C VAL A 35 1.85 5.34 -4.38
N SER A 36 2.73 5.24 -5.37
CA SER A 36 2.65 4.19 -6.39
C SER A 36 2.98 2.81 -5.81
N LEU A 37 2.52 1.75 -6.47
CA LEU A 37 2.89 0.39 -6.07
C LEU A 37 4.41 0.17 -6.16
N ALA A 38 5.07 0.72 -7.18
CA ALA A 38 6.51 0.58 -7.35
C ALA A 38 7.29 1.24 -6.19
N GLU A 39 6.92 2.47 -5.81
CA GLU A 39 7.53 3.13 -4.65
C GLU A 39 7.29 2.34 -3.35
N MET A 40 6.09 1.76 -3.20
CA MET A 40 5.76 1.00 -2.01
C MET A 40 6.41 -0.38 -1.97
N HIS A 41 6.62 -1.02 -3.12
CA HIS A 41 7.41 -2.24 -3.26
C HIS A 41 8.85 -2.02 -2.80
N GLU A 42 9.50 -0.96 -3.30
CA GLU A 42 10.85 -0.58 -2.91
C GLU A 42 10.94 -0.23 -1.42
N ALA A 43 9.99 0.56 -0.91
CA ALA A 43 10.01 1.01 0.48
C ALA A 43 9.77 -0.13 1.48
N THR A 44 8.88 -1.07 1.15
CA THR A 44 8.65 -2.26 1.98
C THR A 44 9.79 -3.27 1.87
N GLY A 45 10.55 -3.23 0.77
CA GLY A 45 11.55 -4.26 0.44
C GLY A 45 10.89 -5.62 0.20
N THR A 46 9.67 -5.61 -0.37
CA THR A 46 8.90 -6.82 -0.62
C THR A 46 9.69 -7.75 -1.53
N GLY A 47 9.96 -8.96 -1.05
CA GLY A 47 10.70 -9.98 -1.79
C GLY A 47 9.88 -11.24 -1.99
N ARG A 48 10.53 -12.38 -2.26
CA ARG A 48 9.87 -13.67 -2.50
C ARG A 48 8.88 -14.07 -1.40
N ASP A 49 9.19 -13.76 -0.15
CA ASP A 49 8.42 -14.16 1.02
C ASP A 49 7.34 -13.13 1.41
N GLY A 50 7.17 -12.06 0.62
CA GLY A 50 6.27 -10.95 0.92
C GLY A 50 6.89 -9.92 1.85
N VAL A 51 6.06 -9.32 2.71
CA VAL A 51 6.44 -8.27 3.66
C VAL A 51 5.95 -8.63 5.06
N ASP A 52 6.77 -8.37 6.08
CA ASP A 52 6.39 -8.56 7.48
C ASP A 52 5.64 -7.34 8.06
N ALA A 53 4.95 -7.54 9.18
CA ALA A 53 4.16 -6.50 9.83
C ALA A 53 5.01 -5.35 10.38
N LEU A 54 6.24 -5.62 10.82
CA LEU A 54 7.15 -4.60 11.34
C LEU A 54 7.53 -3.62 10.22
N ARG A 55 7.87 -4.15 9.05
CA ARG A 55 8.20 -3.39 7.86
C ARG A 55 7.06 -2.48 7.45
N LEU A 56 5.83 -2.98 7.36
CA LEU A 56 4.65 -2.17 7.03
C LEU A 56 4.45 -0.99 7.99
N ALA A 57 4.61 -1.23 9.30
CA ALA A 57 4.50 -0.17 10.30
C ALA A 57 5.58 0.90 10.10
N TRP A 58 6.82 0.49 9.83
CA TRP A 58 7.93 1.42 9.59
C TRP A 58 7.75 2.23 8.31
N THR A 59 7.22 1.59 7.24
CA THR A 59 7.01 2.28 5.95
C THR A 59 5.82 3.23 5.95
N SER A 60 4.92 3.11 6.93
CA SER A 60 3.70 3.93 7.01
C SER A 60 3.93 5.35 7.53
N THR A 61 5.08 5.61 8.16
CA THR A 61 5.47 6.90 8.73
C THR A 61 6.03 7.79 7.61
#